data_AF-A0A519Z114-F1
#
_entry.id   AF-A0A519Z114-F1
#
_cell.length_a   1.000
_cell.length_b   1.000
_cell.length_c   1.000
_cell.angle_alpha   90.00
_cell.angle_beta   90.00
_cell.angle_gamma   90.00
#
_symmetry.space_group_name_H-M   'P 1'
#
loop_
_entity.id
_entity.type
_entity.pdbx_description
1 polymer ?
#
loop_
_entity_poly.entity_id
_entity_poly.type
_entity_poly.pdbx_seq_one_letter_code
_entity_poly.pdbx_strand_id
1 'polypeptide(L)'
;MQEYKNRYHFIELPLGIEWQPFKKAPLRLHSGVSLSYLIHTNALVYDANAGIYYQNEDILSKVQMHFNSSVTYQVWKKKQHAFHFGPYLQFGITGLQKDKQGNNYHLFATGVKTQFSF
;
A
#
# COMPACT_ATOMS: atom_id res chain seq x y z
N MET A 1 -18.67 14.27 -20.75
CA MET A 1 -17.24 14.13 -20.38
C MET A 1 -17.03 12.70 -19.91
N GLN A 2 -16.12 11.94 -20.52
CA GLN A 2 -15.76 10.61 -20.02
C GLN A 2 -14.84 10.80 -18.81
N GLU A 3 -15.17 10.17 -17.67
CA GLU A 3 -14.29 10.15 -16.51
C GLU A 3 -13.04 9.32 -16.82
N TYR A 4 -11.89 9.97 -16.86
CA TYR A 4 -10.61 9.28 -16.99
C TYR A 4 -10.15 8.77 -15.62
N LYS A 5 -9.79 7.48 -15.54
CA LYS A 5 -9.29 6.86 -14.30
C LYS A 5 -7.85 6.42 -14.49
N ASN A 6 -6.96 7.00 -13.68
CA ASN A 6 -5.58 6.55 -13.55
C ASN A 6 -5.56 5.19 -12.85
N ARG A 7 -4.86 4.23 -13.45
CA ARG A 7 -4.66 2.87 -12.97
C ARG A 7 -3.16 2.64 -12.84
N TYR A 8 -2.79 2.06 -11.71
CA TYR A 8 -1.42 1.68 -11.41
C TYR A 8 -1.44 0.21 -11.01
N HIS A 9 -0.63 -0.60 -11.69
CA HIS A 9 -0.53 -2.03 -11.45
C HIS A 9 0.85 -2.32 -10.86
N PHE A 10 0.86 -2.85 -9.64
CA PHE A 10 2.08 -3.17 -8.91
C PHE A 10 2.15 -4.66 -8.58
N ILE A 11 3.37 -5.21 -8.59
CA ILE A 11 3.70 -6.46 -7.91
C ILE A 11 4.42 -6.07 -6.62
N GLU A 12 3.91 -6.52 -5.47
CA GLU A 12 4.48 -6.19 -4.17
C GLU A 12 5.05 -7.43 -3.48
N LEU A 13 6.23 -7.27 -2.88
CA LEU A 13 6.85 -8.24 -2.00
C LEU A 13 6.86 -7.69 -0.56
N PRO A 14 5.91 -8.10 0.30
CA PRO A 14 5.86 -7.66 1.68
C PRO A 14 6.76 -8.50 2.59
N LEU A 15 7.47 -7.83 3.49
CA LEU A 15 8.22 -8.41 4.59
C LEU A 15 7.69 -7.79 5.89
N GLY A 16 7.21 -8.62 6.81
CA GLY A 16 6.55 -8.13 8.02
C GLY A 16 6.81 -9.02 9.22
N ILE A 17 6.67 -8.41 10.39
CA ILE A 17 6.71 -9.08 11.68
C ILE A 17 5.32 -8.95 12.30
N GLU A 18 4.82 -10.06 12.82
CA GLU A 18 3.61 -10.10 13.64
C GLU A 18 4.00 -10.23 15.11
N TRP A 19 3.43 -9.37 15.95
CA TRP A 19 3.66 -9.38 17.39
C TRP A 19 2.34 -9.41 18.15
N GLN A 20 2.24 -10.32 19.11
CA GLN A 20 1.16 -10.37 20.09
C GLN A 20 1.69 -9.84 21.45
N PRO A 21 1.59 -8.52 21.73
CA PRO A 21 2.18 -7.94 22.94
C PRO A 21 1.53 -8.43 24.24
N PHE A 22 0.24 -8.81 24.19
CA PHE A 22 -0.50 -9.26 25.36
C PHE A 22 -0.90 -10.73 25.22
N LYS A 23 -0.43 -11.59 26.12
CA LYS A 23 -0.86 -13.01 26.15
C LYS A 23 -2.34 -13.18 26.47
N LYS A 24 -2.93 -12.23 27.21
CA LYS A 24 -4.35 -12.25 27.61
C LYS A 24 -5.27 -11.45 26.69
N ALA A 25 -4.73 -10.55 25.88
CA ALA A 25 -5.55 -9.79 24.93
C ALA A 25 -5.50 -10.46 23.55
N PRO A 26 -6.64 -10.64 22.88
CA PRO A 26 -6.72 -11.16 21.51
C PRO A 26 -6.24 -10.13 20.46
N LEU A 27 -5.25 -9.31 20.76
CA LEU A 27 -4.74 -8.24 19.90
C LEU A 27 -3.42 -8.67 19.27
N ARG A 28 -3.34 -8.54 17.94
CA ARG A 28 -2.11 -8.74 17.16
C ARG A 28 -1.75 -7.45 16.43
N LEU A 29 -0.50 -7.06 16.57
CA LEU A 29 0.11 -5.98 15.83
C LEU A 29 0.91 -6.59 14.69
N HIS A 30 0.78 -6.04 13.50
CA HIS A 30 1.59 -6.42 12.36
C HIS A 30 2.22 -5.17 11.79
N SER A 31 3.52 -5.20 11.57
CA SER A 31 4.28 -4.09 11.02
C SER A 31 5.30 -4.64 10.04
N GLY A 32 5.49 -3.97 8.92
CA GLY A 32 6.40 -4.43 7.87
C GLY A 32 6.72 -3.35 6.86
N VAL A 33 7.50 -3.75 5.88
CA VAL A 33 7.76 -2.98 4.67
C VAL A 33 7.44 -3.85 3.45
N SER A 34 6.99 -3.23 2.36
CA SER A 34 6.82 -3.91 1.07
C SER A 34 7.64 -3.22 -0.01
N LEU A 35 8.28 -4.04 -0.84
CA LEU A 35 8.95 -3.59 -2.05
C LEU A 35 8.02 -3.83 -3.24
N SER A 36 7.61 -2.77 -3.91
CA SER A 36 6.62 -2.77 -4.97
C SER A 36 7.27 -2.41 -6.31
N TYR A 37 6.94 -3.13 -7.37
CA TYR A 37 7.37 -2.85 -8.73
C TYR A 37 6.18 -2.51 -9.63
N LEU A 38 6.21 -1.35 -10.27
CA LEU A 38 5.19 -0.88 -11.21
C LEU A 38 5.35 -1.63 -12.54
N ILE A 39 4.40 -2.52 -12.84
CA ILE A 39 4.39 -3.29 -14.08
C ILE A 39 3.68 -2.57 -15.22
N HIS A 40 2.65 -1.79 -14.92
CA HIS A 40 1.85 -1.10 -15.92
C HIS A 40 1.10 0.09 -15.34
N THR A 41 0.94 1.13 -16.14
CA THR A 41 0.18 2.32 -15.77
C THR A 41 -0.39 3.02 -16.99
N ASN A 42 -1.61 3.55 -16.86
CA ASN A 42 -2.19 4.49 -17.82
C ASN A 42 -2.25 5.90 -17.23
N ALA A 43 -1.42 6.23 -16.25
CA ALA A 43 -1.52 7.52 -15.58
C ALA A 43 -1.15 8.68 -16.52
N LEU A 44 -2.04 9.66 -16.60
CA LEU A 44 -1.76 10.93 -17.25
C LEU A 44 -0.97 11.83 -16.31
N VAL A 45 0.15 12.33 -16.79
CA VAL A 45 0.94 13.37 -16.14
C VAL A 45 0.55 14.70 -16.78
N TYR A 46 0.30 15.72 -15.94
CA TYR A 46 0.02 17.07 -16.40
C TYR A 46 1.32 17.86 -16.52
N ASP A 47 1.56 18.46 -17.69
CA ASP A 47 2.68 19.37 -17.90
C ASP A 47 2.19 20.82 -17.95
N ALA A 48 2.59 21.59 -16.94
CA ALA A 48 2.20 22.99 -16.80
C ALA A 48 2.85 23.91 -17.83
N ASN A 49 3.99 23.53 -18.43
CA ASN A 49 4.66 24.35 -19.44
C ASN A 49 3.98 24.23 -20.81
N ALA A 50 3.51 23.02 -21.13
CA ALA A 50 2.86 22.73 -22.41
C ALA A 50 1.31 22.77 -22.34
N GLY A 51 0.73 22.79 -21.13
CA GLY A 51 -0.72 22.83 -20.92
C GLY A 51 -1.44 21.54 -21.37
N ILE A 52 -0.71 20.43 -21.45
CA ILE A 52 -1.21 19.15 -21.99
C ILE A 52 -1.09 18.03 -20.96
N TYR A 53 -1.98 17.05 -21.08
CA TYR A 53 -1.86 15.76 -20.40
C TYR A 53 -1.20 14.76 -21.34
N TYR A 54 -0.15 14.10 -20.88
CA TYR A 54 0.51 13.02 -21.63
C TYR A 54 0.68 11.78 -20.76
N GLN A 55 0.77 10.63 -21.41
CA GLN A 55 1.13 9.37 -20.77
C GLN A 55 2.64 9.18 -20.90
N ASN A 56 3.38 9.33 -19.81
CA ASN A 56 4.81 9.03 -19.79
C ASN A 56 5.14 8.18 -18.57
N GLU A 57 5.37 6.90 -18.82
CA GLU A 57 5.66 5.91 -17.78
C GLU A 57 7.07 6.08 -17.19
N ASP A 58 7.99 6.76 -17.88
CA ASP A 58 9.37 6.91 -17.43
C ASP A 58 9.53 7.95 -16.31
N ILE A 59 8.56 8.84 -16.15
CA ILE A 59 8.50 9.82 -15.06
C ILE A 59 8.11 9.15 -13.73
N LEU A 60 7.44 7.99 -13.78
CA LEU A 60 7.00 7.28 -12.59
C LEU A 60 8.12 6.43 -11.99
N SER A 61 8.14 6.34 -10.65
CA SER A 61 9.06 5.44 -9.97
C SER A 61 8.61 4.00 -10.16
N LYS A 62 9.38 3.25 -10.94
CA LYS A 62 9.16 1.81 -11.20
C LYS A 62 9.31 0.97 -9.93
N VAL A 63 10.14 1.40 -8.98
CA VAL A 63 10.31 0.73 -7.69
C VAL A 63 9.80 1.65 -6.60
N GLN A 64 8.93 1.11 -5.73
CA GLN A 64 8.37 1.84 -4.61
C GLN A 64 8.54 1.01 -3.33
N MET A 65 8.77 1.66 -2.20
CA MET A 65 8.80 1.02 -0.91
C MET A 65 7.67 1.56 -0.06
N HIS A 66 6.87 0.67 0.51
CA HIS A 66 5.79 1.04 1.39
C HIS A 66 6.05 0.51 2.79
N PHE A 67 5.62 1.24 3.81
CA PHE A 67 5.49 0.77 5.18
C PHE A 67 4.05 0.31 5.38
N ASN A 68 3.87 -0.87 5.97
CA ASN A 68 2.55 -1.43 6.24
C ASN A 68 2.39 -1.74 7.72
N SER A 69 1.26 -1.32 8.29
CA SER A 69 0.92 -1.55 9.68
C SER A 69 -0.55 -1.95 9.81
N SER A 70 -0.84 -2.88 10.70
CA SER A 70 -2.21 -3.23 11.03
C SER A 70 -2.34 -3.68 12.47
N VAL A 71 -3.49 -3.38 13.05
CA VAL A 71 -3.91 -3.88 14.35
C VAL A 71 -5.09 -4.80 14.08
N THR A 72 -5.01 -6.05 14.50
CA THR A 72 -6.11 -7.01 14.32
C THR A 72 -6.54 -7.59 15.65
N TYR A 73 -7.83 -7.79 15.80
CA TYR A 73 -8.47 -8.39 16.96
C TYR A 73 -8.97 -9.78 16.60
N GLN A 74 -8.71 -10.76 17.45
CA GLN A 74 -9.25 -12.11 17.29
C GLN A 74 -10.72 -12.13 17.68
N VAL A 75 -11.61 -12.23 16.69
CA VAL A 75 -13.06 -12.29 16.93
C VAL A 75 -13.56 -13.73 17.10
N TRP A 76 -12.82 -14.71 16.60
CA TRP A 76 -13.19 -16.12 16.72
C TRP A 76 -11.96 -17.03 16.91
N LYS A 77 -12.11 -18.00 17.81
CA LYS A 77 -11.14 -19.07 18.05
C LYS A 77 -11.87 -20.39 18.25
N LYS A 78 -11.63 -21.38 17.37
CA LYS A 78 -12.11 -22.74 17.57
C LYS A 78 -11.00 -23.73 17.24
N LYS A 79 -10.45 -24.36 18.28
CA LYS A 79 -9.30 -25.28 18.19
C LYS A 79 -8.12 -24.60 17.48
N GLN A 80 -7.77 -25.07 16.28
CA GLN A 80 -6.64 -24.57 15.49
C GLN A 80 -7.04 -23.39 14.59
N HIS A 81 -8.35 -23.17 14.38
CA HIS A 81 -8.84 -22.07 13.56
C HIS A 81 -9.00 -20.78 14.36
N ALA A 82 -8.45 -19.69 13.83
CA ALA A 82 -8.58 -18.36 14.39
C ALA A 82 -8.89 -17.35 13.28
N PHE A 83 -9.86 -16.48 13.53
CA PHE A 83 -10.20 -15.38 12.63
C PHE A 83 -9.92 -14.05 13.31
N HIS A 84 -9.21 -13.17 12.59
CA HIS A 84 -8.81 -11.86 13.05
C HIS A 84 -9.30 -10.79 12.08
N PHE A 85 -9.63 -9.62 12.63
CA PHE A 85 -10.15 -8.48 11.89
C PHE A 85 -9.62 -7.18 12.49
N GLY A 86 -9.29 -6.19 11.67
CA GLY A 86 -9.02 -4.84 12.17
C GLY A 86 -8.47 -3.86 11.13
N PRO A 87 -8.14 -2.64 11.55
CA PRO A 87 -7.64 -1.59 10.66
C PRO A 87 -6.28 -1.94 10.03
N TYR A 88 -6.13 -1.52 8.78
CA TYR A 88 -4.91 -1.61 7.98
C TYR A 88 -4.50 -0.24 7.48
N LEU A 89 -3.21 -0.01 7.48
CA LEU A 89 -2.55 1.22 7.03
C LEU A 89 -1.35 0.86 6.17
N GLN A 90 -1.20 1.55 5.04
CA GLN A 90 -0.04 1.46 4.17
C GLN A 90 0.39 2.88 3.76
N PHE A 91 1.67 3.14 3.87
CA PHE A 91 2.27 4.44 3.56
C PHE A 91 3.47 4.25 2.63
N GLY A 92 3.46 4.88 1.46
CA GLY A 92 4.54 4.88 0.50
C GLY A 92 5.69 5.75 0.98
N ILE A 93 6.80 5.13 1.36
CA ILE A 93 8.02 5.79 1.81
C ILE A 93 8.68 6.52 0.64
N THR A 94 8.67 5.90 -0.54
CA THR A 94 9.22 6.48 -1.79
C THR A 94 8.19 7.31 -2.53
N GLY A 95 8.65 8.35 -3.21
CA GLY A 95 7.82 9.16 -4.10
C GLY A 95 7.32 8.37 -5.32
N LEU A 96 6.11 8.69 -5.77
CA LEU A 96 5.46 8.13 -6.96
C LEU A 96 6.15 8.52 -8.27
N GLN A 97 6.76 9.70 -8.32
CA GLN A 97 7.40 10.27 -9.50
C GLN A 97 8.89 10.47 -9.23
N LYS A 98 9.72 10.26 -10.25
CA LYS A 98 11.17 10.43 -10.21
C LYS A 98 11.63 11.88 -10.36
N ASP A 99 10.72 12.86 -10.26
CA ASP A 99 10.93 14.14 -10.90
C ASP A 99 11.78 15.16 -10.10
N LYS A 100 12.57 15.93 -10.85
CA LYS A 100 13.53 16.97 -10.41
C LYS A 100 12.85 18.29 -9.99
N GLN A 101 11.53 18.40 -10.13
CA GLN A 101 10.73 19.62 -9.88
C GLN A 101 10.05 19.70 -8.49
N GLY A 102 10.45 18.85 -7.55
CA GLY A 102 10.20 19.09 -6.11
C GLY A 102 8.84 18.68 -5.56
N ASN A 103 7.92 18.15 -6.38
CA ASN A 103 6.64 17.63 -5.89
C ASN A 103 6.73 16.13 -5.56
N ASN A 104 6.90 15.82 -4.27
CA ASN A 104 7.04 14.45 -3.77
C ASN A 104 5.68 13.92 -3.29
N TYR A 105 4.95 13.25 -4.18
CA TYR A 105 3.68 12.60 -3.83
C TYR A 105 3.91 11.20 -3.27
N HIS A 106 3.37 10.96 -2.08
CA HIS A 106 3.41 9.67 -1.39
C HIS A 106 2.06 8.97 -1.48
N LEU A 107 2.07 7.66 -1.71
CA LEU A 107 0.85 6.85 -1.63
C LEU A 107 0.46 6.66 -0.17
N PHE A 108 -0.82 6.81 0.13
CA PHE A 108 -1.38 6.42 1.42
C PHE A 108 -2.64 5.60 1.17
N ALA A 109 -2.71 4.45 1.82
CA ALA A 109 -3.87 3.59 1.78
C ALA A 109 -4.27 3.20 3.20
N THR A 110 -5.57 3.12 3.42
CA THR A 110 -6.14 2.61 4.65
C THR A 110 -7.31 1.71 4.33
N GLY A 111 -7.61 0.78 5.22
CA GLY A 111 -8.72 -0.13 5.05
C GLY A 111 -8.80 -1.11 6.20
N VAL A 112 -9.26 -2.31 5.87
CA VAL A 112 -9.54 -3.37 6.82
C VAL A 112 -8.78 -4.62 6.40
N LYS A 113 -8.11 -5.27 7.35
CA LYS A 113 -7.46 -6.56 7.17
C LYS A 113 -8.23 -7.65 7.89
N THR A 114 -8.52 -8.72 7.16
CA THR A 114 -9.02 -9.99 7.70
C THR A 114 -7.93 -11.05 7.59
N GLN A 115 -7.72 -11.81 8.65
CA GLN A 115 -6.71 -12.86 8.68
C GLN A 115 -7.27 -14.15 9.27
N PHE A 116 -7.17 -15.23 8.50
CA PHE A 116 -7.53 -16.58 8.92
C PHE A 116 -6.26 -17.38 9.19
N SER A 117 -6.19 -18.04 10.34
CA SER A 117 -5.08 -18.91 10.75
C SER A 117 -5.63 -20.29 11.09
N PHE A 118 -4.91 -21.35 10.73
CA PHE A 118 -5.26 -22.76 10.94
C PHE A 118 -4.19 -23.50 11.75
#